data_AF-A0A831KER0-F1
#
_entry.id   AF-A0A831KER0-F1
#
_cell.length_a   1.000
_cell.length_b   1.000
_cell.length_c   1.000
_cell.angle_alpha   90.00
_cell.angle_beta   90.00
_cell.angle_gamma   90.00
#
_symmetry.space_group_name_H-M   'P 1'
#
loop_
_entity.id
_entity.type
_entity.pdbx_description
1 polymer ?
#
loop_
_entity_poly.entity_id
_entity_poly.type
_entity_poly.pdbx_seq_one_letter_code
_entity_poly.pdbx_strand_id
1 'polypeptide(L)'
;MAQYEGFVVSKKEEGLVEVMIRSSSEGIPGVSERVNQQVCHCAAEGSQVTIDALNEAGAGVGDWVVVRRDTSVLLRNALILIGIPVVGILFGVIISYYMTSGFRTLSLS
;
A
#
# COMPACT_ATOMS: atom_id res chain seq x y z
N MET A 1 -0.80 4.22 8.73
CA MET A 1 -2.11 3.63 8.36
C MET A 1 -3.00 4.78 7.93
N ALA A 2 -3.51 4.78 6.71
CA ALA A 2 -4.41 5.83 6.24
C ALA A 2 -5.85 5.49 6.63
N GLN A 3 -6.57 6.47 7.18
CA GLN A 3 -7.99 6.39 7.50
C GLN A 3 -8.73 7.42 6.66
N TYR A 4 -9.91 7.07 6.19
CA TYR A 4 -10.74 7.92 5.35
C TYR A 4 -12.16 7.94 5.90
N GLU A 5 -12.78 9.11 5.94
CA GLU A 5 -14.16 9.28 6.36
C GLU A 5 -15.07 9.33 5.14
N GLY A 6 -16.25 8.72 5.24
CA GLY A 6 -17.15 8.65 4.11
C GLY A 6 -18.55 8.16 4.47
N PHE A 7 -19.36 7.96 3.44
CA PHE A 7 -20.73 7.46 3.56
C PHE A 7 -20.91 6.23 2.68
N VAL A 8 -21.69 5.26 3.16
CA VAL A 8 -22.07 4.10 2.36
C VAL A 8 -23.07 4.55 1.29
N VAL A 9 -22.70 4.41 0.02
CA VAL A 9 -23.54 4.77 -1.13
C VAL A 9 -24.32 3.57 -1.67
N SER A 10 -23.74 2.37 -1.61
CA SER A 10 -24.41 1.15 -2.07
C SER A 10 -23.92 -0.09 -1.30
N LYS A 11 -24.74 -1.14 -1.29
CA LYS A 11 -24.32 -2.48 -0.85
C LYS A 11 -24.00 -3.31 -2.08
N LYS A 12 -22.85 -3.98 -2.07
CA LYS A 12 -22.45 -4.92 -3.10
C LYS A 12 -22.61 -6.36 -2.60
N GLU A 13 -22.43 -7.30 -3.52
CA GLU A 13 -22.37 -8.73 -3.20
C GLU A 13 -21.16 -9.05 -2.32
N GLU A 14 -21.16 -10.23 -1.70
CA GLU A 14 -20.04 -10.74 -0.88
C GLU A 14 -19.72 -9.96 0.42
N GLY A 15 -20.66 -9.13 0.91
CA GLY A 15 -20.47 -8.39 2.16
C GLY A 15 -19.64 -7.10 2.01
N LEU A 16 -19.44 -6.66 0.76
CA LEU A 16 -18.80 -5.39 0.44
C LEU A 16 -19.82 -4.24 0.45
N VAL A 17 -19.36 -3.06 0.82
CA VAL A 17 -20.09 -1.80 0.67
C VAL A 17 -19.27 -0.83 -0.15
N GLU A 18 -19.95 -0.09 -1.02
CA GLU A 18 -19.35 1.03 -1.71
C GLU A 18 -19.41 2.24 -0.79
N VAL A 19 -18.25 2.84 -0.54
CA VAL A 19 -18.10 4.01 0.32
C VAL A 19 -17.61 5.18 -0.51
N MET A 20 -18.34 6.28 -0.43
CA MET A 20 -17.93 7.56 -0.99
C MET A 20 -17.09 8.31 0.04
N ILE A 21 -15.82 8.51 -0.26
CA ILE A 21 -14.89 9.25 0.59
C ILE A 21 -15.15 10.74 0.40
N ARG A 22 -15.36 11.46 1.51
CA ARG A 22 -15.30 12.92 1.48
C ARG A 22 -13.84 13.35 1.63
N SER A 23 -13.35 14.14 0.68
CA SER A 23 -12.08 14.82 0.85
C SER A 23 -12.24 15.90 1.93
N SER A 24 -11.55 15.75 3.06
CA SER A 24 -11.53 16.75 4.13
C SER A 24 -10.55 17.91 3.87
N SER A 25 -9.72 17.78 2.82
CA SER A 25 -8.75 18.78 2.35
C SER A 25 -8.93 19.06 0.86
N GLU A 26 -8.64 20.27 0.40
CA GLU A 26 -8.57 20.58 -1.04
C GLU A 26 -7.60 19.60 -1.74
N GLY A 27 -8.12 18.79 -2.67
CA GLY A 27 -7.32 17.77 -3.37
C GLY A 27 -8.04 16.44 -3.59
N ILE A 28 -7.47 15.61 -4.48
CA ILE A 28 -7.95 14.26 -4.78
C ILE A 28 -7.54 13.30 -3.65
N PRO A 29 -8.48 12.57 -3.02
CA PRO A 29 -8.18 11.61 -1.96
C PRO A 29 -7.21 10.50 -2.40
N GLY A 30 -6.19 10.23 -1.58
CA GLY A 30 -5.24 9.13 -1.81
C GLY A 30 -4.10 9.43 -2.78
N VAL A 31 -3.99 10.68 -3.24
CA VAL A 31 -2.93 11.17 -4.15
C VAL A 31 -1.90 11.99 -3.37
N SER A 32 -0.64 12.03 -3.83
CA SER A 32 0.41 12.83 -3.19
C SER A 32 0.19 14.33 -3.39
N GLU A 33 0.64 15.13 -2.42
CA GLU A 33 0.46 16.59 -2.42
C GLU A 33 1.05 17.26 -3.67
N ARG A 34 2.19 16.75 -4.15
CA ARG A 34 2.82 17.21 -5.40
C ARG A 34 1.91 17.04 -6.62
N VAL A 35 1.17 15.94 -6.69
CA VAL A 35 0.26 15.69 -7.81
C VAL A 35 -1.01 16.53 -7.63
N ASN A 36 -1.50 16.71 -6.40
CA ASN A 36 -2.62 17.63 -6.12
C ASN A 36 -2.32 19.09 -6.53
N GLN A 37 -1.06 19.53 -6.45
CA GLN A 37 -0.64 20.86 -6.94
C GLN A 37 -0.55 20.96 -8.47
N GLN A 38 -0.55 19.83 -9.18
CA GLN A 38 -0.45 19.77 -10.65
C GLN A 38 -1.79 19.57 -11.34
N VAL A 39 -2.85 19.21 -10.60
CA VAL A 39 -4.21 19.14 -11.13
C VAL A 39 -4.89 20.51 -11.02
N CYS A 40 -5.68 20.82 -12.05
CA CYS A 40 -6.55 21.99 -12.05
C CYS A 40 -7.52 21.94 -10.86
N HIS A 41 -7.84 23.11 -10.28
CA HIS A 41 -8.85 23.21 -9.23
C HIS A 41 -10.17 22.52 -9.63
N CYS A 42 -10.63 22.61 -10.88
CA CYS A 42 -11.83 21.89 -11.35
C CYS A 42 -11.77 20.36 -11.21
N ALA A 43 -10.58 19.77 -11.20
CA ALA A 43 -10.39 18.32 -11.07
C ALA A 43 -10.16 17.88 -9.61
N ALA A 44 -9.71 18.81 -8.76
CA ALA A 44 -9.42 18.57 -7.35
C ALA A 44 -10.61 18.94 -6.44
N GLU A 45 -11.34 19.99 -6.78
CA GLU A 45 -12.42 20.57 -6.01
C GLU A 45 -13.70 19.76 -6.26
N GLY A 46 -14.23 19.12 -5.20
CA GLY A 46 -15.37 18.22 -5.30
C GLY A 46 -15.06 16.84 -5.88
N SER A 47 -13.78 16.47 -6.02
CA SER A 47 -13.37 15.13 -6.45
C SER A 47 -13.85 14.07 -5.44
N GLN A 48 -14.84 13.28 -5.86
CA GLN A 48 -15.39 12.18 -5.07
C GLN A 48 -14.75 10.89 -5.53
N VAL A 49 -14.22 10.13 -4.58
CA VAL A 49 -13.67 8.80 -4.82
C VAL A 49 -14.58 7.80 -4.13
N THR A 50 -15.15 6.89 -4.91
CA THR A 50 -15.82 5.71 -4.36
C THR A 50 -14.83 4.55 -4.28
N ILE A 51 -14.90 3.81 -3.17
CA ILE A 51 -14.11 2.61 -2.95
C ILE A 51 -15.01 1.48 -2.47
N ASP A 52 -14.63 0.25 -2.82
CA ASP A 52 -15.24 -0.94 -2.22
C ASP A 52 -14.51 -1.27 -0.92
N ALA A 53 -15.28 -1.43 0.16
CA ALA A 53 -14.78 -1.74 1.48
C ALA A 53 -15.55 -2.92 2.09
N LEU A 54 -14.85 -3.75 2.88
CA LEU A 54 -15.49 -4.84 3.61
C LEU A 54 -16.36 -4.28 4.74
N ASN A 55 -17.62 -4.71 4.81
CA ASN A 55 -18.57 -4.20 5.80
C ASN A 55 -18.56 -5.01 7.11
N GLU A 56 -17.44 -4.96 7.83
CA GLU A 56 -17.33 -5.66 9.12
C GLU A 56 -18.27 -5.07 10.20
N ALA A 57 -18.63 -3.80 10.06
CA ALA A 57 -19.50 -3.08 11.01
C ALA A 57 -21.00 -3.29 10.77
N GLY A 58 -21.41 -3.92 9.66
CA GLY A 58 -22.81 -4.09 9.31
C GLY A 58 -23.54 -2.80 8.89
N ALA A 59 -22.79 -1.79 8.44
CA ALA A 59 -23.30 -0.48 8.05
C ALA A 59 -24.33 -0.55 6.89
N GLY A 60 -25.37 0.28 6.99
CA GLY A 60 -26.41 0.49 5.98
C GLY A 60 -26.08 1.62 5.00
N VAL A 61 -26.86 1.71 3.93
CA VAL A 61 -26.74 2.84 2.98
C VAL A 61 -27.11 4.15 3.69
N GLY A 62 -26.26 5.17 3.53
CA GLY A 62 -26.40 6.47 4.20
C GLY A 62 -25.65 6.59 5.53
N ASP A 63 -25.13 5.48 6.08
CA ASP A 63 -24.38 5.52 7.33
C ASP A 63 -23.01 6.17 7.14
N TRP A 64 -22.60 6.96 8.13
CA TRP A 64 -21.27 7.54 8.20
C TRP A 64 -20.28 6.51 8.73
N VAL A 65 -19.17 6.31 8.02
CA VAL A 65 -18.20 5.25 8.29
C VAL A 65 -16.77 5.76 8.18
N VAL A 66 -15.88 5.11 8.93
CA VAL A 66 -14.43 5.29 8.81
C VAL A 66 -13.84 4.05 8.15
N VAL A 67 -13.18 4.24 7.00
CA VAL A 67 -12.54 3.16 6.25
C VAL A 67 -11.04 3.17 6.54
N ARG A 68 -10.53 2.01 6.94
CA ARG A 68 -9.10 1.79 7.17
C ARG A 68 -8.51 0.99 6.03
N ARG A 69 -7.47 1.52 5.38
CA ARG A 69 -6.72 0.76 4.36
C ARG A 69 -5.70 -0.15 5.04
N ASP A 70 -5.85 -1.46 4.88
CA ASP A 70 -4.83 -2.42 5.31
C ASP A 70 -3.69 -2.47 4.28
N THR A 71 -2.50 -2.03 4.70
CA THR A 71 -1.28 -2.03 3.88
C THR A 71 -0.36 -3.20 4.22
N SER A 72 -0.73 -4.07 5.15
CA SER A 72 0.11 -5.16 5.64
C SER A 72 0.44 -6.17 4.55
N VAL A 73 -0.55 -6.53 3.71
CA VAL A 73 -0.37 -7.47 2.59
C VAL A 73 0.58 -6.90 1.54
N LEU A 74 0.42 -5.63 1.18
CA LEU A 74 1.35 -4.96 0.24
C LEU A 74 2.77 -4.94 0.79
N LEU A 75 2.93 -4.58 2.07
CA LEU A 75 4.24 -4.52 2.71
C LEU A 75 4.89 -5.91 2.76
N ARG A 76 4.13 -6.94 3.12
CA ARG A 76 4.60 -8.32 3.17
C ARG A 76 5.05 -8.80 1.80
N ASN A 77 4.28 -8.53 0.75
CA ASN A 77 4.63 -8.90 -0.61
C ASN A 77 5.89 -8.16 -1.09
N ALA A 78 6.00 -6.86 -0.82
CA ALA A 78 7.19 -6.08 -1.15
C ALA A 78 8.45 -6.61 -0.43
N LEU A 79 8.32 -6.96 0.86
CA LEU A 79 9.41 -7.56 1.63
C LEU A 79 9.85 -8.90 1.08
N ILE A 80 8.92 -9.74 0.61
CA ILE A 80 9.27 -11.03 -0.01
C ILE A 80 9.97 -10.79 -1.35
N LEU A 81 9.41 -9.93 -2.18
CA LEU A 81 9.92 -9.62 -3.52
C LEU A 81 11.36 -9.09 -3.48
N ILE A 82 11.67 -8.24 -2.51
CA ILE A 82 13.00 -7.63 -2.35
C ILE A 82 13.91 -8.47 -1.44
N GLY A 83 13.35 -9.03 -0.37
CA GLY A 83 14.09 -9.72 0.66
C GLY A 83 14.75 -11.01 0.17
N ILE A 84 14.07 -11.82 -0.64
CA ILE A 84 14.64 -13.07 -1.15
C ILE A 84 15.88 -12.79 -2.03
N PRO A 85 15.84 -11.89 -3.03
CA PRO A 85 17.03 -11.52 -3.79
C PRO A 85 18.19 -11.00 -2.94
N VAL A 86 17.91 -10.13 -1.97
CA VAL A 86 18.95 -9.56 -1.08
C VAL A 86 19.63 -10.66 -0.26
N VAL A 87 18.86 -11.58 0.30
CA VAL A 87 19.41 -12.72 1.05
C VAL A 87 20.27 -13.60 0.13
N GLY A 88 19.83 -13.86 -1.10
CA GLY A 88 20.61 -14.60 -2.09
C GLY A 88 21.95 -13.94 -2.42
N ILE A 89 21.96 -12.62 -2.62
CA ILE A 89 23.19 -11.85 -2.87
C ILE A 89 24.13 -11.93 -1.67
N LEU A 90 23.64 -11.69 -0.46
CA LEU A 90 24.44 -11.76 0.76
C LEU A 90 25.06 -13.15 0.94
N PHE A 91 24.26 -14.20 0.73
CA PHE A 91 24.72 -15.57 0.84
C PHE A 91 25.80 -15.89 -0.20
N GLY A 92 25.63 -15.46 -1.45
CA GLY A 92 26.63 -15.61 -2.51
C GLY A 92 27.94 -14.89 -2.20
N VAL A 93 27.88 -13.65 -1.69
CA VAL A 93 29.06 -12.88 -1.28
C VAL A 93 29.81 -13.56 -0.13
N ILE A 94 29.08 -14.05 0.88
CA ILE A 94 29.67 -14.76 2.03
C ILE A 94 30.38 -16.03 1.57
N ILE A 95 29.72 -16.86 0.74
CA ILE A 95 30.32 -18.09 0.20
C ILE A 95 31.58 -17.76 -0.61
N SER A 96 31.48 -16.76 -1.50
CA SER A 96 32.61 -16.34 -2.34
C SER A 96 33.80 -15.89 -1.49
N TYR A 97 33.56 -15.10 -0.43
CA TYR A 97 34.61 -14.67 0.50
C TYR A 97 35.34 -15.86 1.13
N TYR A 98 34.62 -16.84 1.67
CA TYR A 98 35.24 -18.02 2.29
C TYR A 98 35.98 -18.90 1.27
N MET A 99 35.42 -19.11 0.08
CA MET A 99 36.11 -19.86 -0.98
C MET A 99 37.40 -19.16 -1.42
N THR A 100 37.35 -17.86 -1.71
CA THR A 100 38.54 -17.09 -2.10
C THR A 100 39.60 -17.04 -1.00
N SER A 101 39.18 -16.92 0.25
CA SER A 101 40.09 -16.98 1.41
C SER A 101 40.80 -18.32 1.49
N GLY A 102 40.06 -19.43 1.34
CA GLY A 102 40.61 -20.79 1.31
C GLY A 102 41.60 -21.02 0.17
N PHE A 103 41.29 -20.53 -1.04
CA PHE A 103 42.20 -20.61 -2.19
C PHE A 103 43.50 -19.82 -1.99
N ARG A 104 43.45 -18.65 -1.34
CA ARG A 104 44.66 -17.86 -1.06
C ARG A 104 45.60 -18.55 -0.07
N THR A 105 45.07 -19.24 0.94
CA THR A 105 45.89 -20.03 1.88
C THR A 105 46.52 -21.27 1.25
N LEU A 106 45.86 -21.93 0.28
CA LEU A 106 46.43 -23.10 -0.41
C LEU A 106 47.50 -22.73 -1.45
N SER A 107 47.45 -21.53 -2.02
CA SER A 107 48.42 -21.05 -3.02
C SER A 107 49.77 -20.60 -2.44
N LEU A 108 49.88 -20.48 -1.11
CA LEU A 108 51.08 -20.01 -0.38
C LEU A 108 51.77 -21.12 0.43
N SER A 109 51.26 -22.36 0.38
CA SER A 109 51.88 -23.56 0.93
C SER A 109 52.39 -24.47 -0.20
#